data_AF-A0A2A2QWS6-F1
#
_entry.id   AF-A0A2A2QWS6-F1
#
_cell.length_a   1.000
_cell.length_b   1.000
_cell.length_c   1.000
_cell.angle_alpha   90.00
_cell.angle_beta   90.00
_cell.angle_gamma   90.00
#
_symmetry.space_group_name_H-M   'P 1'
#
loop_
_entity.id
_entity.type
_entity.pdbx_description
1 polymer ?
#
loop_
_entity_poly.entity_id
_entity_poly.type
_entity_poly.pdbx_seq_one_letter_code
_entity_poly.pdbx_strand_id
1 'polypeptide(L)'
;MTAETPKILDLTAAPHPKARVRHIDAAGGFLTFDWLNAAGEPVDSGGSTVRFEPLPLAAEPDDATLVAAIEAPPPSGNAVVALTPLQIRSRMTMAELLAMDTSTDPAVIIVRNNVIAAQEVRSDDPRTAAGKAILIDKGILSEERAAEVFA
;
A
#
# COMPACT_ATOMS: atom_id res chain seq x y z
N MET A 1 8.96 23.57 30.45
CA MET A 1 8.18 22.80 29.45
C MET A 1 6.96 23.62 29.12
N THR A 2 7.02 24.43 28.07
CA THR A 2 5.85 25.13 27.54
C THR A 2 4.93 24.07 26.94
N ALA A 3 3.71 23.94 27.45
CA ALA A 3 2.70 23.10 26.83
C ALA A 3 2.42 23.68 25.45
N GLU A 4 2.89 23.00 24.41
CA GLU A 4 2.57 23.33 23.03
C GLU A 4 1.06 23.19 22.87
N THR A 5 0.40 24.26 22.43
CA THR A 5 -1.04 24.25 22.22
C THR A 5 -1.37 23.13 21.22
N PRO A 6 -2.26 22.19 21.55
CA PRO A 6 -2.58 21.09 20.64
C PRO A 6 -3.16 21.66 19.34
N LYS A 7 -2.56 21.28 18.21
CA LYS A 7 -2.99 21.71 16.88
C LYS A 7 -4.30 21.01 16.52
N ILE A 8 -5.37 21.79 16.33
CA ILE A 8 -6.69 21.31 15.93
C ILE A 8 -6.94 21.75 14.50
N LEU A 9 -7.32 20.80 13.66
CA LEU A 9 -7.62 20.99 12.24
C LEU A 9 -9.13 20.86 12.02
N ASP A 10 -9.71 21.76 11.25
CA ASP A 10 -11.07 21.65 10.75
C ASP A 10 -11.07 20.84 9.44
N LEU A 11 -12.01 19.90 9.34
CA LEU A 11 -12.13 18.94 8.25
C LEU A 11 -13.53 19.06 7.63
N THR A 12 -13.57 18.97 6.31
CA THR A 12 -14.73 19.13 5.43
C THR A 12 -15.15 17.82 4.76
N ALA A 13 -14.23 16.88 4.55
CA ALA A 13 -14.45 15.65 3.80
C ALA A 13 -14.18 14.36 4.62
N ALA A 14 -13.98 14.49 5.93
CA ALA A 14 -13.70 13.37 6.82
C ALA A 14 -14.94 12.89 7.60
N PRO A 15 -14.92 11.67 8.18
CA PRO A 15 -16.00 11.14 9.02
C PRO A 15 -16.35 12.01 10.23
N HIS A 16 -15.39 12.79 10.71
CA HIS A 16 -15.57 13.75 11.79
C HIS A 16 -15.03 15.12 11.38
N PRO A 17 -15.67 16.21 11.84
CA PRO A 17 -15.40 17.56 11.33
C PRO A 17 -14.09 18.16 11.86
N LYS A 18 -13.43 17.50 12.81
CA LYS A 18 -12.23 18.01 13.46
C LYS A 18 -11.24 16.90 13.80
N ALA A 19 -9.96 17.24 13.77
CA ALA A 19 -8.88 16.37 14.24
C ALA A 19 -7.91 17.12 15.15
N ARG A 20 -7.48 16.48 16.23
CA ARG A 20 -6.39 16.97 17.10
C ARG A 20 -5.11 16.24 16.76
N VAL A 21 -4.14 16.95 16.20
CA VAL A 21 -2.81 16.38 15.91
C VAL A 21 -2.06 16.15 17.23
N ARG A 22 -1.56 14.93 17.43
CA ARG A 22 -0.74 14.55 18.58
C ARG A 22 0.74 14.53 18.26
N HIS A 23 1.08 14.04 17.08
CA HIS A 23 2.46 13.86 16.67
C HIS A 23 2.59 13.97 15.16
N ILE A 24 3.69 14.56 14.70
CA ILE A 24 4.05 14.67 13.29
C ILE A 24 5.50 14.22 13.17
N ASP A 25 5.74 13.22 12.33
CA ASP A 25 7.05 12.87 11.80
C ASP A 25 7.11 13.33 10.34
N ALA A 26 7.57 14.57 10.14
CA ALA A 26 7.66 15.19 8.81
C ALA A 26 8.66 14.48 7.89
N ALA A 27 9.75 13.97 8.46
CA ALA A 27 10.80 13.28 7.69
C ALA A 27 10.37 11.86 7.32
N GLY A 28 9.58 11.19 8.17
CA GLY A 28 8.98 9.90 7.88
C GLY A 28 7.71 10.00 7.03
N GLY A 29 7.05 11.16 6.99
CA GLY A 29 5.76 11.34 6.32
C GLY A 29 4.61 10.70 7.09
N PHE A 30 4.58 10.81 8.42
CA PHE A 30 3.52 10.24 9.26
C PHE A 30 2.97 11.25 10.26
N LEU A 31 1.68 11.17 10.56
CA LEU A 31 1.08 11.91 11.67
C LEU A 31 0.10 11.05 12.45
N THR A 32 0.03 11.28 13.76
CA THR A 32 -0.95 10.68 14.66
C THR A 32 -1.88 11.75 15.20
N PHE A 33 -3.18 11.47 15.23
CA PHE A 33 -4.23 12.41 15.61
C PHE A 33 -5.40 11.72 16.31
N ASP A 34 -6.22 12.49 17.02
CA ASP A 34 -7.54 12.04 17.50
C ASP A 34 -8.63 12.67 16.68
N TRP A 35 -9.70 11.92 16.43
CA TRP A 35 -10.93 12.46 15.90
C TRP A 35 -11.66 13.26 16.96
N LEU A 36 -12.18 14.43 16.60
CA LEU A 36 -13.03 15.24 17.46
C LEU A 36 -14.41 15.45 16.82
N ASN A 37 -15.45 15.53 17.65
CA ASN A 37 -16.76 16.00 17.20
C ASN A 37 -16.76 17.52 16.94
N ALA A 38 -17.89 18.08 16.49
CA ALA A 38 -18.01 19.51 16.22
C ALA A 38 -17.74 20.40 17.46
N ALA A 39 -18.04 19.88 18.66
CA ALA A 39 -17.79 20.54 19.94
C ALA A 39 -16.31 20.47 20.38
N GLY A 40 -15.45 19.73 19.66
CA GLY A 40 -14.04 19.55 19.99
C GLY A 40 -13.76 18.44 20.99
N GLU A 41 -14.72 17.57 21.27
CA GLU A 41 -14.57 16.44 22.17
C GLU A 41 -14.06 15.20 21.42
N PRO A 42 -13.13 14.42 22.00
CA PRO A 42 -12.61 13.24 21.34
C PRO A 42 -13.70 12.19 21.13
N VAL A 43 -13.80 11.67 19.90
CA VAL A 43 -14.74 10.59 19.54
C VAL A 43 -14.05 9.25 19.39
N ASP A 44 -12.72 9.22 19.30
CA ASP A 44 -11.90 8.03 19.38
C ASP A 44 -10.94 8.07 20.59
N SER A 45 -10.53 6.88 21.04
CA SER A 45 -9.62 6.71 22.17
C SER A 45 -8.20 6.32 21.76
N GLY A 46 -7.89 6.36 20.46
CA GLY A 46 -6.91 5.44 19.88
C GLY A 46 -5.79 6.00 19.00
N GLY A 47 -5.69 7.31 18.79
CA GLY A 47 -4.60 7.87 17.97
C GLY A 47 -4.60 7.32 16.53
N SER A 48 -5.53 7.80 15.72
CA SER A 48 -5.56 7.54 14.28
C SER A 48 -4.23 7.96 13.64
N THR A 49 -3.72 7.17 12.69
CA THR A 49 -2.45 7.47 12.01
C THR A 49 -2.67 7.52 10.50
N VAL A 50 -2.08 8.52 9.84
CA VAL A 50 -2.07 8.64 8.38
C VAL A 50 -0.67 8.95 7.86
N ARG A 51 -0.46 8.68 6.56
CA ARG A 51 0.77 9.01 5.83
C ARG A 51 0.61 10.29 5.03
N PHE A 52 1.72 10.95 4.74
CA PHE A 52 1.82 12.03 3.76
C PHE A 52 3.19 11.98 3.09
N GLU A 53 3.37 12.75 2.01
CA GLU A 53 4.67 12.83 1.32
C GLU A 53 5.75 13.32 2.29
N PRO A 54 6.87 12.59 2.48
CA PRO A 54 7.95 13.03 3.35
C PRO A 54 8.48 14.40 2.96
N LEU A 55 8.64 15.27 3.95
CA LEU A 55 9.20 16.59 3.74
C LEU A 55 10.71 16.57 3.94
N PRO A 56 11.47 17.48 3.28
CA PRO A 56 12.89 17.65 3.55
C PRO A 56 13.17 17.82 5.04
N LEU A 57 14.34 17.36 5.50
CA LEU A 57 14.77 17.56 6.88
C LEU A 57 14.64 19.04 7.27
N ALA A 58 13.95 19.31 8.40
CA ALA A 58 13.64 20.64 8.94
C ALA A 58 12.49 21.43 8.28
N ALA A 59 11.74 20.85 7.33
CA ALA A 59 10.48 21.43 6.88
C ALA A 59 9.29 20.95 7.73
N GLU A 60 8.44 21.87 8.18
CA GLU A 60 7.19 21.54 8.85
C GLU A 60 6.03 21.51 7.85
N PRO A 61 5.12 20.51 7.93
CA PRO A 61 3.93 20.49 7.09
C PRO A 61 2.96 21.60 7.50
N ASP A 62 2.43 22.31 6.52
CA ASP A 62 1.36 23.28 6.74
C ASP A 62 0.01 22.59 7.05
N ASP A 63 -0.96 23.36 7.54
CA ASP A 63 -2.27 22.86 7.92
C ASP A 63 -3.01 22.23 6.74
N ALA A 64 -2.83 22.78 5.53
CA ALA A 64 -3.43 22.25 4.32
C ALA A 64 -2.90 20.84 3.99
N THR A 65 -1.59 20.61 4.14
CA THR A 65 -0.96 19.30 3.95
C THR A 65 -1.48 18.28 4.95
N LEU A 66 -1.61 18.67 6.22
CA LEU A 66 -2.12 17.78 7.26
C LEU A 66 -3.61 17.47 7.09
N VAL A 67 -4.44 18.47 6.73
CA VAL A 67 -5.86 18.28 6.39
C VAL A 67 -5.99 17.32 5.21
N ALA A 68 -5.25 17.55 4.13
CA ALA A 68 -5.25 16.67 2.96
C ALA A 68 -4.85 15.24 3.32
N ALA A 69 -3.82 15.05 4.15
CA ALA A 69 -3.39 13.73 4.60
C ALA A 69 -4.46 12.99 5.44
N ILE A 70 -5.28 13.71 6.19
CA ILE A 70 -6.35 13.13 7.02
C ILE A 70 -7.60 12.83 6.19
N GLU A 71 -8.01 13.76 5.32
CA GLU A 71 -9.24 13.64 4.51
C GLU A 71 -9.06 12.70 3.31
N ALA A 72 -7.90 12.75 2.69
CA ALA A 72 -7.55 12.00 1.50
C ALA A 72 -6.15 11.41 1.68
N PRO A 73 -5.98 10.46 2.62
CA PRO A 73 -4.69 9.83 2.83
C PRO A 73 -4.17 9.29 1.50
N PRO A 74 -2.88 9.48 1.20
CA PRO A 74 -2.29 8.86 0.03
C PRO A 74 -2.56 7.35 0.10
N PRO A 75 -2.83 6.69 -1.04
CA PRO A 75 -2.99 5.26 -1.02
C PRO A 75 -1.79 4.67 -0.31
N SER A 76 -2.03 3.89 0.75
CA SER A 76 -0.97 3.19 1.46
C SER A 76 -0.18 2.43 0.41
N GLY A 77 1.04 2.92 0.12
CA GLY A 77 1.87 2.34 -0.93
C GLY A 77 1.87 0.84 -0.75
N ASN A 78 1.50 0.10 -1.81
CA ASN A 78 1.26 -1.34 -1.74
C ASN A 78 2.37 -1.96 -0.90
N ALA A 79 2.01 -2.55 0.24
CA ALA A 79 2.99 -3.23 1.07
C ALA A 79 3.79 -4.14 0.15
N VAL A 80 5.13 -4.14 0.28
CA VAL A 80 5.93 -5.04 -0.53
C VAL A 80 5.54 -6.45 -0.11
N VAL A 81 4.86 -7.14 -1.01
CA VAL A 81 4.38 -8.49 -0.78
C VAL A 81 5.46 -9.43 -1.26
N ALA A 82 5.91 -10.26 -0.33
CA ALA A 82 6.94 -11.28 -0.52
C ALA A 82 6.26 -12.65 -0.52
N LEU A 83 6.22 -13.31 -1.68
CA LEU A 83 5.60 -14.64 -1.82
C LEU A 83 6.65 -15.68 -2.15
N THR A 84 6.51 -16.84 -1.53
CA THR A 84 7.22 -18.04 -1.98
C THR A 84 6.60 -18.57 -3.29
N PRO A 85 7.36 -19.32 -4.10
CA PRO A 85 6.82 -19.96 -5.30
C PRO A 85 5.62 -20.87 -5.00
N LEU A 86 5.62 -21.52 -3.85
CA LEU A 86 4.53 -22.40 -3.42
C LEU A 86 3.25 -21.60 -3.14
N GLN A 87 3.36 -20.43 -2.51
CA GLN A 87 2.21 -19.55 -2.29
C GLN A 87 1.62 -19.08 -3.62
N ILE A 88 2.45 -18.66 -4.57
CA ILE A 88 2.01 -18.28 -5.93
C ILE A 88 1.26 -19.45 -6.57
N ARG A 89 1.86 -20.64 -6.62
CA ARG A 89 1.23 -21.83 -7.23
C ARG A 89 -0.06 -22.23 -6.52
N SER A 90 -0.15 -22.07 -5.20
CA SER A 90 -1.37 -22.40 -4.44
C SER A 90 -2.55 -21.45 -4.70
N ARG A 91 -2.28 -20.23 -5.17
CA ARG A 91 -3.29 -19.22 -5.51
C ARG A 91 -3.77 -19.32 -6.95
N MET A 92 -3.00 -19.98 -7.81
CA MET A 92 -3.39 -20.27 -9.18
C MET A 92 -4.46 -21.36 -9.21
N THR A 93 -5.36 -21.28 -10.18
CA THR A 93 -6.30 -22.37 -10.46
C THR A 93 -5.57 -23.53 -11.14
N MET A 94 -6.19 -24.71 -11.13
CA MET A 94 -5.63 -25.88 -11.82
C MET A 94 -5.46 -25.64 -13.33
N ALA A 95 -6.37 -24.88 -13.96
CA ALA A 95 -6.28 -24.55 -15.38
C ALA A 95 -5.09 -23.61 -15.67
N GLU A 96 -4.87 -22.61 -14.82
CA GLU A 96 -3.74 -21.68 -14.94
C GLU A 96 -2.39 -22.39 -14.74
N LEU A 97 -2.32 -23.28 -13.73
CA LEU A 97 -1.14 -24.11 -13.48
C LEU A 97 -0.84 -25.03 -14.67
N LEU A 98 -1.87 -25.72 -15.19
CA LEU A 98 -1.71 -26.60 -16.33
C LEU A 98 -1.24 -25.82 -17.57
N ALA A 99 -1.88 -24.68 -17.86
CA ALA A 99 -1.51 -23.82 -18.99
C ALA A 99 -0.04 -23.37 -18.89
N MET A 100 0.43 -23.01 -17.69
CA MET A 100 1.82 -22.63 -17.46
C MET A 100 2.79 -23.82 -17.55
N ASP A 101 2.44 -24.96 -16.95
CA ASP A 101 3.32 -26.14 -16.87
C ASP A 101 3.44 -26.87 -18.23
N THR A 102 2.39 -26.87 -19.06
CA THR A 102 2.41 -27.50 -20.39
C THR A 102 2.73 -26.53 -21.52
N SER A 103 2.97 -25.25 -21.23
CA SER A 103 3.30 -24.27 -22.26
C SER A 103 4.59 -24.62 -23.00
N THR A 104 4.56 -24.45 -24.32
CA THR A 104 5.74 -24.55 -25.19
C THR A 104 6.32 -23.18 -25.55
N ASP A 105 5.68 -22.09 -25.10
CA ASP A 105 6.17 -20.73 -25.33
C ASP A 105 7.44 -20.47 -24.49
N PRO A 106 8.58 -20.10 -25.11
CA PRO A 106 9.81 -19.83 -24.39
C PRO A 106 9.69 -18.77 -23.29
N ALA A 107 8.86 -17.74 -23.48
CA ALA A 107 8.67 -16.68 -22.48
C ALA A 107 7.97 -17.22 -21.23
N VAL A 108 6.95 -18.06 -21.41
CA VAL A 108 6.23 -18.71 -20.31
C VAL A 108 7.14 -19.70 -19.59
N ILE A 109 7.94 -20.47 -20.34
CA ILE A 109 8.92 -21.41 -19.76
C ILE A 109 9.94 -20.66 -18.90
N ILE A 110 10.44 -19.51 -19.35
CA ILE A 110 11.36 -18.67 -18.58
C ILE A 110 10.68 -18.16 -17.30
N VAL A 111 9.46 -17.64 -17.38
CA VAL A 111 8.71 -17.19 -16.20
C VAL A 111 8.50 -18.33 -15.21
N ARG A 112 8.05 -19.50 -15.68
CA ARG A 112 7.86 -20.70 -14.85
C ARG A 112 9.16 -21.10 -14.16
N ASN A 113 10.27 -21.17 -14.89
CA ASN A 113 11.57 -21.55 -14.33
C ASN A 113 12.07 -20.52 -13.31
N ASN A 114 11.88 -19.23 -13.58
CA ASN A 114 12.24 -18.16 -12.64
C ASN A 114 11.41 -18.24 -11.36
N VAL A 115 10.09 -18.48 -11.46
CA VAL A 115 9.23 -18.68 -10.28
C VAL A 115 9.68 -19.91 -9.50
N ILE A 116 9.95 -21.04 -10.14
CA ILE A 116 10.40 -22.27 -9.44
C ILE A 116 11.77 -22.10 -8.77
N ALA A 117 12.69 -21.36 -9.41
CA ALA A 117 14.04 -21.13 -8.90
C ALA A 117 14.12 -20.02 -7.84
N ALA A 118 13.10 -19.17 -7.73
CA ALA A 118 13.07 -18.09 -6.75
C ALA A 118 12.92 -18.62 -5.32
N GLN A 119 13.63 -18.03 -4.38
CA GLN A 119 13.34 -18.23 -2.95
C GLN A 119 12.12 -17.40 -2.53
N GLU A 120 12.00 -16.20 -3.12
CA GLU A 120 10.95 -15.22 -2.86
C GLU A 120 10.68 -14.42 -4.14
N VAL A 121 9.42 -14.08 -4.35
CA VAL A 121 8.92 -13.25 -5.45
C VAL A 121 8.30 -12.03 -4.81
N ARG A 122 8.94 -10.87 -5.03
CA ARG A 122 8.51 -9.60 -4.45
C ARG A 122 7.68 -8.79 -5.42
N SER A 123 6.64 -8.13 -4.92
CA SER A 123 5.76 -7.27 -5.72
C SER A 123 6.45 -6.03 -6.31
N ASP A 124 7.57 -5.59 -5.72
CA ASP A 124 8.38 -4.45 -6.15
C ASP A 124 9.52 -4.82 -7.12
N ASP A 125 9.78 -6.10 -7.35
CA ASP A 125 10.84 -6.54 -8.27
C ASP A 125 10.38 -6.37 -9.74
N PRO A 126 11.17 -5.66 -10.60
CA PRO A 126 10.81 -5.47 -12.00
C PRO A 126 10.68 -6.78 -12.78
N ARG A 127 11.38 -7.85 -12.38
CA ARG A 127 11.25 -9.18 -12.99
C ARG A 127 9.89 -9.80 -12.67
N THR A 128 9.34 -9.53 -11.49
CA THR A 128 7.98 -9.95 -11.11
C THR A 128 6.95 -9.23 -11.97
N ALA A 129 7.11 -7.92 -12.21
CA ALA A 129 6.24 -7.17 -13.10
C ALA A 129 6.30 -7.70 -14.55
N ALA A 130 7.50 -7.97 -15.07
CA ALA A 130 7.67 -8.54 -16.40
C ALA A 130 7.06 -9.94 -16.52
N GLY A 131 7.25 -10.80 -15.51
CA GLY A 131 6.66 -12.14 -15.48
C GLY A 131 5.13 -12.10 -15.47
N LYS A 132 4.53 -11.22 -14.66
CA LYS A 132 3.08 -10.99 -14.66
C LYS A 132 2.57 -10.58 -16.03
N ALA A 133 3.22 -9.60 -16.67
CA ALA A 133 2.82 -9.12 -17.99
C ALA A 133 2.86 -10.25 -19.04
N ILE A 134 3.87 -11.12 -19.01
CA ILE A 134 3.96 -12.29 -19.91
C ILE A 134 2.79 -13.26 -19.68
N LEU A 135 2.46 -13.58 -18.42
CA LEU A 135 1.34 -14.50 -18.13
C LEU A 135 -0.01 -13.92 -18.58
N ILE A 136 -0.17 -12.59 -18.51
CA ILE A 136 -1.38 -11.89 -18.98
C ILE A 136 -1.44 -11.88 -20.51
N ASP A 137 -0.35 -11.49 -21.18
CA ASP A 137 -0.26 -11.45 -22.65
C ASP A 137 -0.53 -12.83 -23.28
N LYS A 138 -0.11 -13.91 -22.60
CA LYS A 138 -0.35 -15.28 -23.05
C LYS A 138 -1.71 -15.85 -22.64
N GLY A 139 -2.55 -15.06 -21.98
CA GLY A 139 -3.88 -15.47 -21.52
C GLY A 139 -3.86 -16.57 -20.45
N ILE A 140 -2.72 -16.77 -19.79
CA ILE A 140 -2.61 -17.71 -18.66
C ILE A 140 -3.26 -17.08 -17.42
N LEU A 141 -3.12 -15.76 -17.24
CA LEU A 141 -3.81 -15.00 -16.20
C LEU A 141 -4.59 -13.85 -16.83
N SER A 142 -5.69 -13.44 -16.22
CA SER A 142 -6.26 -12.09 -16.44
C SER A 142 -5.52 -11.07 -15.55
N GLU A 143 -5.72 -9.78 -15.81
CA GLU A 143 -5.17 -8.72 -14.94
C GLU A 143 -5.67 -8.86 -13.49
N GLU A 144 -6.95 -9.16 -13.31
CA GLU A 144 -7.59 -9.40 -12.01
C GLU A 144 -6.95 -10.60 -11.31
N ARG A 145 -6.78 -11.73 -12.01
CA ARG A 145 -6.17 -12.94 -11.47
C ARG A 145 -4.69 -12.72 -11.14
N ALA A 146 -3.97 -11.94 -11.93
CA ALA A 146 -2.59 -11.58 -11.63
C ALA A 146 -2.48 -10.73 -10.36
N ALA A 147 -3.45 -9.84 -10.10
CA ALA A 147 -3.51 -9.12 -8.83
C ALA A 147 -3.72 -10.10 -7.66
N GLU A 148 -4.67 -11.02 -7.74
CA GLU A 148 -4.94 -12.00 -6.67
C GLU A 148 -3.78 -12.97 -6.41
N VAL A 149 -3.10 -13.42 -7.47
CA VAL A 149 -1.98 -14.37 -7.35
C VAL A 149 -0.75 -13.70 -6.74
N PHE A 150 -0.49 -12.43 -7.06
CA PHE A 150 0.74 -11.71 -6.69
C PHE A 150 0.56 -10.59 -5.64
N ALA A 151 -0.59 -10.50 -4.96
CA ALA A 151 -0.87 -9.54 -3.87
C ALA A 151 -0.76 -10.13 -2.45
#